data_AF-A0A167D164-F1
#
_entry.id   AF-A0A167D164-F1
#
_cell.length_a   1.000
_cell.length_b   1.000
_cell.length_c   1.000
_cell.angle_alpha   90.00
_cell.angle_beta   90.00
_cell.angle_gamma   90.00
#
_symmetry.space_group_name_H-M   'P 1'
#
loop_
_entity.id
_entity.type
_entity.pdbx_description
1 polymer ?
#
loop_
_entity_poly.entity_id
_entity_poly.type
_entity_poly.pdbx_seq_one_letter_code
_entity_poly.pdbx_strand_id
1 'polypeptide(L)'
;MASRLFFDPMVALRAAPLVSSTCTLLYAWDQHFLLSLFNRTPETRKKSAPLLRSYFDAFFRRGVWSVLGFVTMSISTTAANLYKQPEALQSKGTFWWYVAGATLSAGHLAYVPLVAPHVKALMEAEGEDDVNGILDEWLRVNWWRMITVDLGAWVAFGVSVATTLGV
;
A
#
# COMPACT_ATOMS: atom_id res chain seq x y z
N MET A 1 -42.08 -11.69 -5.06
CA MET A 1 -41.13 -10.69 -4.53
C MET A 1 -39.78 -11.37 -4.40
N ALA A 2 -38.91 -11.21 -5.41
CA ALA A 2 -37.60 -11.86 -5.42
C ALA A 2 -36.65 -11.15 -4.43
N SER A 3 -35.90 -11.95 -3.66
CA SER A 3 -34.98 -11.49 -2.64
C SER A 3 -33.95 -10.51 -3.21
N ARG A 4 -33.85 -9.34 -2.59
CA ARG A 4 -32.71 -8.43 -2.78
C ARG A 4 -31.51 -9.10 -2.13
N LEU A 5 -30.64 -9.70 -2.94
CA LEU A 5 -29.40 -10.33 -2.51
C LEU A 5 -28.55 -9.29 -1.76
N PHE A 6 -28.18 -9.59 -0.51
CA PHE A 6 -27.26 -8.81 0.32
C PHE A 6 -25.82 -8.77 -0.26
N PHE A 7 -25.53 -9.52 -1.34
CA PHE A 7 -24.21 -9.62 -1.95
C PHE A 7 -24.33 -9.83 -3.46
N ASP A 8 -23.78 -8.90 -4.24
CA ASP A 8 -23.55 -9.07 -5.68
C ASP A 8 -22.05 -9.38 -5.90
N PRO A 9 -21.70 -10.63 -6.28
CA PRO A 9 -20.31 -11.04 -6.50
C PRO A 9 -19.59 -10.19 -7.54
N MET A 10 -20.31 -9.64 -8.52
CA MET A 10 -19.72 -8.81 -9.56
C MET A 10 -19.38 -7.42 -9.05
N VAL A 11 -20.27 -6.84 -8.24
CA VAL A 11 -19.98 -5.57 -7.55
C VAL A 11 -18.79 -5.75 -6.61
N ALA A 12 -18.75 -6.85 -5.86
CA ALA A 12 -17.63 -7.17 -4.98
C ALA A 12 -16.30 -7.30 -5.75
N LEU A 13 -16.31 -8.02 -6.88
CA LEU A 13 -15.14 -8.17 -7.74
C LEU A 13 -14.65 -6.81 -8.29
N ARG A 14 -15.56 -5.94 -8.71
CA ARG A 14 -15.23 -4.59 -9.23
C ARG A 14 -14.67 -3.68 -8.14
N ALA A 15 -15.22 -3.74 -6.94
CA ALA A 15 -14.78 -2.90 -5.82
C ALA A 15 -13.49 -3.41 -5.15
N ALA A 16 -13.17 -4.70 -5.27
CA ALA A 16 -12.05 -5.32 -4.56
C ALA A 16 -10.67 -4.64 -4.80
N PRO A 17 -10.31 -4.21 -6.02
CA PRO A 17 -9.07 -3.45 -6.22
C PRO A 17 -9.01 -2.12 -5.47
N LEU A 18 -10.14 -1.39 -5.39
CA LEU A 18 -10.22 -0.15 -4.62
C LEU A 18 -10.09 -0.41 -3.12
N VAL A 19 -10.78 -1.43 -2.61
CA VAL A 19 -10.71 -1.79 -1.17
C VAL A 19 -9.29 -2.20 -0.79
N SER A 20 -8.68 -3.10 -1.57
CA SER A 20 -7.32 -3.57 -1.28
C SER A 20 -6.25 -2.49 -1.45
N SER A 21 -6.35 -1.61 -2.46
CA SER A 21 -5.47 -0.44 -2.58
C SER A 21 -5.67 0.59 -1.47
N THR A 22 -6.90 0.74 -0.94
CA THR A 22 -7.17 1.57 0.25
C THR A 22 -6.42 1.01 1.45
N CYS A 23 -6.42 -0.31 1.65
CA CYS A 23 -5.65 -0.94 2.72
C CYS A 23 -4.14 -0.68 2.57
N THR A 24 -3.57 -0.81 1.37
CA THR A 24 -2.15 -0.50 1.13
C THR A 24 -1.83 0.97 1.41
N LEU A 25 -2.66 1.90 0.93
CA LEU A 25 -2.47 3.33 1.13
C LEU A 25 -2.56 3.72 2.61
N LEU A 26 -3.59 3.24 3.32
CA LEU A 26 -3.75 3.50 4.74
C LEU A 26 -2.59 2.92 5.54
N TYR A 27 -2.14 1.71 5.21
CA TYR A 27 -1.00 1.08 5.87
C TYR A 27 0.30 1.87 5.65
N ALA A 28 0.54 2.36 4.43
CA ALA A 28 1.68 3.21 4.11
C ALA A 28 1.64 4.56 4.86
N TRP A 29 0.44 5.13 5.03
CA TRP A 29 0.23 6.34 5.82
C TRP A 29 0.48 6.09 7.30
N ASP A 30 -0.11 5.04 7.88
CA ASP A 30 0.06 4.70 9.29
C ASP A 30 1.52 4.42 9.62
N GLN A 31 2.22 3.71 8.73
CA GLN A 31 3.66 3.54 8.78
C GLN A 31 4.37 4.88 8.88
N HIS A 32 4.10 5.80 7.96
CA HIS A 32 4.75 7.10 7.90
C HIS A 32 4.45 7.91 9.17
N PHE A 33 3.17 8.03 9.53
CA PHE A 33 2.71 8.78 10.68
C PHE A 33 3.31 8.24 11.97
N LEU A 34 3.10 6.96 12.29
CA LEU A 34 3.50 6.39 13.58
C LEU A 34 5.02 6.36 13.74
N LEU A 35 5.77 5.99 12.69
CA LEU A 35 7.22 5.93 12.77
C LEU A 35 7.85 7.33 12.82
N SER A 36 7.26 8.33 12.16
CA SER A 36 7.74 9.73 12.26
C SER A 36 7.66 10.28 13.69
N LEU A 37 6.76 9.77 14.53
CA LEU A 37 6.65 10.20 15.92
C LEU A 37 7.91 9.88 16.73
N PHE A 38 8.63 8.81 16.40
CA PHE A 38 9.93 8.49 17.03
C PHE A 38 11.01 9.55 16.74
N ASN A 39 10.87 10.27 15.63
CA ASN A 39 11.85 11.24 15.17
C ASN A 39 11.43 12.70 15.40
N ARG A 40 10.27 12.95 16.01
CA ARG A 40 9.65 14.29 16.09
C ARG A 40 10.46 15.34 16.84
N THR A 41 11.14 14.97 17.93
CA THR A 41 11.94 15.90 18.74
C THR A 41 13.30 15.29 19.09
N PRO A 42 14.34 16.10 19.38
CA PRO A 42 15.63 15.59 19.85
C PRO A 42 15.51 14.71 21.09
N GLU A 43 14.61 15.06 22.01
CA GLU A 43 14.32 14.30 23.23
C GLU A 43 13.65 12.96 22.90
N THR A 44 12.70 12.94 21.96
CA THR A 44 12.05 11.69 21.53
C THR A 44 13.05 10.77 20.85
N ARG A 45 13.92 11.29 19.98
CA ARG A 45 14.97 10.51 19.30
C ARG A 45 15.86 9.80 20.31
N LYS A 46 16.37 10.52 21.31
CA LYS A 46 17.19 9.96 22.40
C LYS A 46 16.48 8.84 23.15
N LYS A 47 15.17 8.97 23.38
CA LYS A 47 14.36 7.97 24.11
C LYS A 47 13.96 6.78 23.24
N SER A 48 13.76 6.98 21.94
CA SER A 48 13.29 5.93 21.03
C SER A 48 14.43 5.10 20.44
N ALA A 49 15.64 5.66 20.32
CA ALA A 49 16.79 5.00 19.70
C ALA A 49 17.01 3.55 20.22
N PRO A 50 16.99 3.28 21.54
CA PRO A 50 17.21 1.93 22.05
C PRO A 50 16.09 0.93 21.70
N LEU A 51 14.91 1.42 21.33
CA LEU A 51 13.73 0.62 21.04
C LEU A 51 13.52 0.40 19.53
N LEU A 52 14.12 1.24 18.68
CA LEU A 52 13.81 1.24 17.25
C LEU A 52 14.13 -0.09 16.58
N ARG A 53 15.28 -0.70 16.88
CA ARG A 53 15.66 -2.00 16.30
C ARG A 53 14.64 -3.09 16.58
N SER A 54 14.31 -3.31 17.86
CA SER A 54 13.39 -4.37 18.27
C SER A 54 11.95 -4.10 17.82
N TYR A 55 11.52 -2.85 17.86
CA TYR A 55 10.23 -2.44 17.32
C TYR A 55 10.15 -2.71 15.82
N PHE A 56 11.17 -2.27 15.07
CA PHE A 56 11.16 -2.33 13.61
C PHE A 56 11.28 -3.77 13.10
N ASP A 57 12.08 -4.64 13.73
CA ASP A 57 12.13 -6.08 13.41
C ASP A 57 10.76 -6.75 13.59
N ALA A 58 10.10 -6.53 14.75
CA ALA A 58 8.79 -7.11 15.03
C ALA A 58 7.70 -6.55 14.09
N PHE A 59 7.75 -5.25 13.84
CA PHE A 59 6.84 -4.54 12.95
C PHE A 59 6.97 -5.02 11.50
N PHE A 60 8.18 -4.99 10.94
CA PHE A 60 8.42 -5.24 9.52
C PHE A 60 8.17 -6.71 9.14
N ARG A 61 8.59 -7.66 10.00
CA ARG A 61 8.35 -9.11 9.79
C ARG A 61 6.87 -9.46 9.67
N ARG A 62 6.00 -8.72 10.35
CA ARG A 62 4.53 -8.93 10.28
C ARG A 62 3.92 -8.10 9.15
N GLY A 63 4.33 -6.84 9.02
CA GLY A 63 3.80 -5.90 8.06
C GLY A 63 3.99 -6.29 6.60
N VAL A 64 5.13 -6.93 6.28
CA VAL A 64 5.41 -7.36 4.90
C VAL A 64 4.33 -8.29 4.35
N TRP A 65 3.80 -9.20 5.18
CA TRP A 65 2.75 -10.14 4.74
C TRP A 65 1.41 -9.44 4.49
N SER A 66 1.07 -8.44 5.30
CA SER A 66 -0.13 -7.62 5.07
C SER A 66 -0.04 -6.88 3.73
N VAL A 67 1.08 -6.21 3.47
CA VAL A 67 1.31 -5.46 2.23
C VAL A 67 1.27 -6.38 1.01
N LEU A 68 1.98 -7.52 1.05
CA LEU A 68 1.98 -8.48 -0.05
C LEU A 68 0.57 -9.04 -0.30
N GLY A 69 -0.22 -9.27 0.75
CA GLY A 69 -1.62 -9.68 0.64
C GLY A 69 -2.46 -8.64 -0.10
N PHE A 70 -2.41 -7.37 0.31
CA PHE A 70 -3.18 -6.30 -0.32
C PHE A 70 -2.78 -6.02 -1.77
N VAL A 71 -1.47 -6.02 -2.07
CA VAL A 71 -0.96 -5.86 -3.45
C VAL A 71 -1.41 -7.02 -4.33
N THR A 72 -1.28 -8.26 -3.84
CA THR A 72 -1.71 -9.46 -4.57
C THR A 72 -3.21 -9.43 -4.85
N MET A 73 -4.02 -9.05 -3.85
CA MET A 73 -5.47 -8.88 -4.02
C MET A 73 -5.80 -7.81 -5.07
N SER A 74 -5.13 -6.65 -5.05
CA SER A 74 -5.34 -5.57 -6.02
C SER A 74 -5.09 -6.04 -7.45
N ILE A 75 -3.96 -6.73 -7.67
CA ILE A 75 -3.55 -7.20 -9.00
C ILE A 75 -4.45 -8.36 -9.48
N SER A 76 -4.66 -9.37 -8.64
CA SER A 76 -5.43 -10.57 -9.03
C SER A 76 -6.90 -10.26 -9.32
N THR A 77 -7.54 -9.43 -8.49
CA THR A 77 -8.94 -9.03 -8.71
C THR A 77 -9.08 -8.10 -9.91
N THR A 78 -8.08 -7.26 -10.18
CA THR A 78 -8.04 -6.48 -11.42
C THR A 78 -7.90 -7.39 -12.65
N ALA A 79 -6.98 -8.36 -12.62
CA ALA A 79 -6.82 -9.33 -13.70
C ALA A 79 -8.14 -10.10 -13.97
N ALA A 80 -8.86 -10.48 -12.92
CA ALA A 80 -10.17 -11.12 -13.04
C ALA A 80 -11.22 -10.18 -13.66
N ASN A 81 -11.27 -8.90 -13.30
CA ASN A 81 -12.15 -7.91 -13.95
C ASN A 81 -11.85 -7.78 -15.45
N LEU A 82 -10.57 -7.62 -15.79
CA LEU A 82 -10.12 -7.44 -17.19
C LEU A 82 -10.37 -8.69 -18.04
N TYR A 83 -10.20 -9.89 -17.47
CA TYR A 83 -10.41 -11.15 -18.18
C TYR A 83 -11.88 -11.51 -18.33
N LYS A 84 -12.70 -11.30 -17.30
CA LYS A 84 -14.11 -11.73 -17.31
C LYS A 84 -15.04 -10.77 -18.05
N GLN A 85 -14.74 -9.47 -18.07
CA GLN A 85 -15.66 -8.45 -18.61
C GLN A 85 -14.96 -7.32 -19.38
N PRO A 86 -14.03 -7.61 -20.31
CA PRO A 86 -13.29 -6.57 -21.01
C PRO A 86 -14.22 -5.59 -21.76
N GLU A 87 -15.24 -6.09 -22.45
CA GLU A 87 -16.19 -5.26 -23.22
C GLU A 87 -17.03 -4.32 -22.33
N ALA A 88 -17.42 -4.78 -21.14
CA ALA A 88 -18.19 -3.96 -20.21
C ALA A 88 -17.33 -2.82 -19.63
N LEU A 89 -16.05 -3.07 -19.38
CA LEU A 89 -15.12 -2.04 -18.91
C LEU A 89 -14.74 -1.07 -20.04
N GLN A 90 -14.59 -1.57 -21.28
CA GLN A 90 -14.31 -0.74 -22.45
C GLN A 90 -15.47 0.19 -22.79
N SER A 91 -16.71 -0.33 -22.79
CA SER A 91 -17.90 0.50 -23.06
C SER A 91 -18.13 1.59 -22.03
N LYS A 92 -17.67 1.39 -20.79
CA LYS A 92 -17.67 2.41 -19.72
C LYS A 92 -16.40 3.28 -19.68
N GLY A 93 -15.40 3.02 -20.53
CA GLY A 93 -14.13 3.73 -20.54
C GLY A 93 -13.24 3.48 -19.32
N THR A 94 -13.48 2.42 -18.55
CA THR A 94 -12.75 2.11 -17.30
C THR A 94 -11.65 1.08 -17.45
N PHE A 95 -11.55 0.41 -18.60
CA PHE A 95 -10.56 -0.63 -18.86
C PHE A 95 -9.13 -0.18 -18.51
N TRP A 96 -8.70 0.96 -19.05
CA TRP A 96 -7.35 1.47 -18.84
C TRP A 96 -7.12 2.02 -17.42
N TRP A 97 -8.17 2.43 -16.72
CA TRP A 97 -8.06 2.82 -15.31
C TRP A 97 -7.78 1.62 -14.40
N TYR A 98 -8.41 0.47 -14.66
CA TYR A 98 -8.06 -0.78 -14.00
C TYR A 98 -6.61 -1.18 -14.28
N VAL A 99 -6.19 -1.13 -15.56
CA VAL A 99 -4.80 -1.44 -15.93
C VAL A 99 -3.82 -0.53 -15.20
N ALA A 100 -4.04 0.80 -15.23
CA ALA A 100 -3.20 1.77 -14.55
C ALA A 100 -3.12 1.49 -13.04
N GLY A 101 -4.26 1.21 -12.39
CA GLY A 101 -4.31 0.86 -10.98
C GLY A 101 -3.48 -0.39 -10.67
N ALA A 102 -3.61 -1.46 -11.46
CA ALA A 102 -2.81 -2.68 -11.27
C ALA A 102 -1.32 -2.46 -11.53
N THR A 103 -0.95 -1.68 -12.55
CA THR A 103 0.43 -1.31 -12.83
C THR A 103 1.04 -0.52 -11.67
N LEU A 104 0.30 0.44 -11.10
CA LEU A 104 0.76 1.22 -9.94
C LEU A 104 0.84 0.36 -8.68
N SER A 105 -0.12 -0.55 -8.44
CA SER A 105 -0.04 -1.53 -7.35
C SER A 105 1.19 -2.45 -7.50
N ALA A 106 1.51 -2.91 -8.71
CA ALA A 106 2.75 -3.65 -8.96
C ALA A 106 3.99 -2.77 -8.76
N GLY A 107 3.90 -1.48 -9.11
CA GLY A 107 4.92 -0.46 -8.86
C GLY A 107 5.31 -0.31 -7.39
N HIS A 108 4.43 -0.67 -6.44
CA HIS A 108 4.80 -0.80 -5.02
C HIS A 108 6.03 -1.68 -4.83
N LEU A 109 6.09 -2.83 -5.52
CA LEU A 109 7.20 -3.78 -5.41
C LEU A 109 8.49 -3.24 -6.06
N ALA A 110 8.39 -2.29 -6.98
CA ALA A 110 9.56 -1.64 -7.58
C ALA A 110 10.34 -0.77 -6.58
N TYR A 111 9.75 -0.42 -5.43
CA TYR A 111 10.44 0.29 -4.35
C TYR A 111 11.26 -0.63 -3.42
N VAL A 112 11.18 -1.97 -3.57
CA VAL A 112 11.93 -2.91 -2.73
C VAL A 112 13.44 -2.62 -2.71
N PRO A 113 14.13 -2.35 -3.84
CA PRO A 113 15.56 -2.01 -3.83
C PRO A 113 15.91 -0.73 -3.04
N LEU A 114 14.95 0.19 -2.89
CA LEU A 114 15.12 1.44 -2.13
C LEU A 114 14.78 1.24 -0.65
N VAL A 115 13.86 0.33 -0.33
CA VAL A 115 13.41 0.07 1.05
C VAL A 115 14.33 -0.92 1.77
N ALA A 116 14.72 -2.00 1.09
CA ALA A 116 15.43 -3.12 1.71
C ALA A 116 16.76 -2.73 2.39
N PRO A 117 17.60 -1.84 1.85
CA PRO A 117 18.84 -1.42 2.51
C PRO A 117 18.59 -0.77 3.88
N HIS A 118 17.57 0.09 3.99
CA HIS A 118 17.25 0.79 5.23
C HIS A 118 16.63 -0.15 6.27
N VAL A 119 15.79 -1.10 5.83
CA VAL A 119 15.26 -2.15 6.69
C VAL A 119 16.39 -2.99 7.29
N LYS A 120 17.32 -3.43 6.44
CA LYS A 120 18.49 -4.20 6.87
C LYS A 120 19.32 -3.40 7.87
N ALA A 121 19.63 -2.14 7.57
CA ALA A 121 20.38 -1.27 8.45
C ALA A 121 19.69 -1.05 9.81
N LEU A 122 18.36 -0.89 9.85
CA LEU A 122 17.61 -0.79 11.12
C LEU A 122 17.63 -2.08 11.94
N MET A 123 17.56 -3.24 11.28
CA MET A 123 17.54 -4.55 11.95
C MET A 123 18.92 -5.00 12.44
N GLU A 124 19.98 -4.54 11.77
CA GLU A 124 21.38 -4.87 12.06
C GLU A 124 22.09 -3.77 12.88
N ALA A 125 21.42 -2.66 13.20
CA ALA A 125 22.02 -1.54 13.91
C ALA A 125 22.59 -1.94 15.29
N GLU A 126 23.79 -1.48 15.60
CA GLU A 126 24.53 -1.78 16.82
C GLU A 126 25.28 -0.55 17.36
N GLY A 127 25.59 -0.57 18.67
CA GLY A 127 26.45 0.43 19.30
C GLY A 127 25.96 1.88 19.12
N GLU A 128 26.76 2.66 18.39
CA GLU A 128 26.57 4.11 18.19
C GLU A 128 25.87 4.47 16.86
N ASP A 129 25.29 3.49 16.16
CA ASP A 129 24.57 3.74 14.90
C ASP A 129 23.43 4.76 15.07
N ASP A 130 23.30 5.71 14.12
CA ASP A 130 22.18 6.65 14.07
C ASP A 130 20.90 5.99 13.53
N VAL A 131 20.31 5.12 14.35
CA VAL A 131 19.07 4.39 14.04
C VAL A 131 17.92 5.31 13.66
N ASN A 132 17.82 6.48 14.29
CA ASN A 132 16.78 7.45 13.97
C ASN A 132 17.05 8.11 12.61
N GLY A 133 18.31 8.37 12.24
CA GLY A 133 18.69 8.87 10.91
C GLY A 133 18.41 7.84 9.81
N ILE A 134 18.68 6.56 10.06
CA ILE A 134 18.31 5.48 9.12
C ILE A 134 16.78 5.43 8.96
N LEU A 135 16.02 5.64 10.05
CA LEU A 135 14.57 5.72 9.99
C LEU A 135 14.07 6.93 9.19
N ASP A 136 14.72 8.10 9.28
CA ASP A 136 14.37 9.27 8.45
C ASP A 136 14.51 8.97 6.95
N GLU A 137 15.58 8.28 6.58
CA GLU A 137 15.82 7.83 5.21
C GLU A 137 14.76 6.83 4.73
N TRP A 138 14.42 5.84 5.57
CA TRP A 138 13.31 4.92 5.30
C TRP A 138 11.97 5.66 5.13
N LEU A 139 11.68 6.62 6.01
CA LEU A 139 10.45 7.43 5.97
C LEU A 139 10.34 8.24 4.68
N ARG A 140 11.46 8.76 4.16
CA ARG A 140 11.52 9.47 2.88
C ARG A 140 11.16 8.56 1.71
N VAL A 141 11.71 7.35 1.67
CA VAL A 141 11.38 6.35 0.63
C VAL A 141 9.92 5.92 0.75
N ASN A 142 9.44 5.67 1.98
CA ASN A 142 8.05 5.31 2.24
C ASN A 142 7.07 6.39 1.77
N TRP A 143 7.39 7.67 2.04
CA TRP A 143 6.59 8.80 1.58
C TRP A 143 6.47 8.81 0.06
N TRP A 144 7.60 8.72 -0.65
CA TRP A 144 7.60 8.70 -2.11
C TRP A 144 6.80 7.55 -2.68
N ARG A 145 7.00 6.32 -2.18
CA ARG A 145 6.20 5.16 -2.58
C ARG A 145 4.70 5.41 -2.36
N MET A 146 4.35 5.93 -1.19
CA MET A 146 2.97 6.19 -0.83
C MET A 146 2.31 7.18 -1.80
N ILE A 147 2.95 8.30 -2.10
CA ILE A 147 2.34 9.35 -2.93
C ILE A 147 2.38 9.05 -4.43
N THR A 148 3.36 8.28 -4.92
CA THR A 148 3.49 8.00 -6.35
C THR A 148 2.67 6.78 -6.77
N VAL A 149 2.84 5.66 -6.09
CA VAL A 149 2.28 4.37 -6.52
C VAL A 149 1.07 3.94 -5.70
N ASP A 150 1.08 4.11 -4.37
CA ASP A 150 -0.05 3.68 -3.53
C ASP A 150 -1.27 4.60 -3.72
N LEU A 151 -1.05 5.92 -3.65
CA LEU A 151 -2.08 6.93 -3.92
C LEU A 151 -2.51 6.91 -5.39
N GLY A 152 -1.56 6.77 -6.31
CA GLY A 152 -1.86 6.67 -7.74
C GLY A 152 -2.76 5.47 -8.06
N ALA A 153 -2.45 4.28 -7.49
CA ALA A 153 -3.28 3.10 -7.65
C ALA A 153 -4.69 3.31 -7.08
N TRP A 154 -4.77 3.88 -5.88
CA TRP A 154 -6.04 4.18 -5.23
C TRP A 154 -6.91 5.13 -6.06
N VAL A 155 -6.34 6.21 -6.60
CA VAL A 155 -7.06 7.14 -7.49
C VAL A 155 -7.54 6.42 -8.76
N ALA A 156 -6.68 5.64 -9.41
CA ALA A 156 -7.04 4.93 -10.63
C ALA A 156 -8.18 3.92 -10.40
N PHE A 157 -8.14 3.18 -9.30
CA PHE A 157 -9.23 2.28 -8.92
C PHE A 157 -10.48 3.04 -8.45
N GLY A 158 -10.33 4.19 -7.79
CA GLY A 158 -11.44 5.05 -7.41
C GLY A 158 -12.24 5.50 -8.63
N VAL A 159 -11.56 6.02 -9.66
CA VAL A 159 -12.19 6.39 -10.94
C VAL A 159 -12.83 5.17 -11.61
N SER A 160 -12.14 4.03 -11.61
CA SER A 160 -12.65 2.77 -12.18
C SER A 160 -13.96 2.36 -11.53
N VAL A 161 -14.03 2.36 -10.20
CA VAL A 161 -15.19 1.89 -9.43
C VAL A 161 -16.35 2.88 -9.52
N ALA A 162 -16.10 4.17 -9.30
CA ALA A 162 -17.12 5.22 -9.39
C ALA A 162 -17.83 5.17 -10.75
N THR A 163 -17.05 5.12 -11.84
CA THR A 163 -17.57 5.09 -13.21
C THR A 163 -18.22 3.73 -13.55
N THR A 164 -17.64 2.62 -13.13
CA THR A 164 -18.17 1.28 -13.46
C THR A 164 -19.46 0.98 -12.70
N LEU A 165 -19.59 1.42 -11.46
CA LEU A 165 -20.75 1.15 -10.61
C LEU A 165 -21.79 2.28 -10.65
N GLY A 166 -21.45 3.46 -11.17
CA GLY A 166 -22.35 4.61 -11.26
C GLY A 166 -22.61 5.28 -9.90
N VAL A 167 -21.57 5.34 -9.06
CA VAL A 167 -21.56 5.99 -7.74
C VAL A 167 -20.74 7.27 -7.77
#